data_AF-A0A2V6M2F0-F1
#
_entry.id   AF-A0A2V6M2F0-F1
#
_cell.length_a   1.000
_cell.length_b   1.000
_cell.length_c   1.000
_cell.angle_alpha   90.00
_cell.angle_beta   90.00
_cell.angle_gamma   90.00
#
_symmetry.space_group_name_H-M   'P 1'
#
loop_
_entity.id
_entity.type
_entity.pdbx_description
1 polymer ?
#
loop_
_entity_poly.entity_id
_entity_poly.type
_entity_poly.pdbx_seq_one_letter_code
_entity_poly.pdbx_strand_id
1 'polypeptide(L)'
;MAGAALLEQARQEAWSDEQVVRRVLAGETALYELLMRRYNQRLYRVARAILRNDAEAEDVMQDAYVRAYQHLANYEGRAKFSTWLTRIAVHEALARSRRHSRFQSLDNEEESKGRVMRSLASAGRNPEEAAYDRELGGVLEQAILKLPEDHRVVFMLRDVEGMSTDETAECLNLSPENVKVRLHRARAGLRKDLYARAGATAAQSFELHAVRCDRVVNSVFKELGLQG
;
A
#
# COMPACT_ATOMS: atom_id res chain seq x y z
N MET A 1 -21.97 -23.39 -13.36
CA MET A 1 -21.73 -22.94 -14.75
C MET A 1 -22.33 -21.56 -15.04
N ALA A 2 -23.57 -21.25 -14.63
CA ALA A 2 -24.18 -19.93 -14.87
C ALA A 2 -23.39 -18.74 -14.26
N GLY A 3 -22.89 -18.86 -13.01
CA GLY A 3 -22.14 -17.78 -12.35
C GLY A 3 -20.80 -17.42 -13.02
N ALA A 4 -20.09 -18.40 -13.59
CA ALA A 4 -18.81 -18.16 -14.26
C ALA A 4 -19.00 -17.40 -15.59
N ALA A 5 -20.04 -17.73 -16.36
CA ALA A 5 -20.39 -17.02 -17.58
C ALA A 5 -20.83 -15.57 -17.30
N LEU A 6 -21.60 -15.38 -16.21
CA LEU A 6 -22.06 -14.07 -15.77
C LEU A 6 -20.88 -13.15 -15.35
N LEU A 7 -19.89 -13.70 -14.64
CA LEU A 7 -18.67 -12.97 -14.24
C LEU A 7 -17.80 -12.59 -15.44
N GLU A 8 -17.69 -13.49 -16.43
CA GLU A 8 -16.94 -13.24 -17.64
C GLU A 8 -17.58 -12.14 -18.49
N GLN A 9 -18.91 -12.18 -18.66
CA GLN A 9 -19.66 -11.12 -19.32
C GLN A 9 -19.49 -9.77 -18.62
N ALA A 10 -19.62 -9.74 -17.28
CA ALA A 10 -19.47 -8.53 -16.50
C ALA A 10 -18.07 -7.88 -16.62
N ARG A 11 -17.03 -8.72 -16.82
CA ARG A 11 -15.66 -8.26 -17.09
C ARG A 11 -15.52 -7.69 -18.49
N GLN A 12 -16.07 -8.35 -19.50
CA GLN A 12 -16.01 -7.91 -20.90
C GLN A 12 -16.78 -6.62 -21.14
N GLU A 13 -17.95 -6.47 -20.52
CA GLU A 13 -18.79 -5.27 -20.60
C GLU A 13 -18.35 -4.16 -19.63
N ALA A 14 -17.28 -4.37 -18.86
CA ALA A 14 -16.69 -3.40 -17.93
C ALA A 14 -17.72 -2.71 -17.01
N TRP A 15 -18.66 -3.48 -16.44
CA TRP A 15 -19.73 -2.91 -15.61
C TRP A 15 -19.19 -2.05 -14.48
N SER A 16 -19.80 -0.88 -14.25
CA SER A 16 -19.51 -0.03 -13.10
C SER A 16 -19.84 -0.76 -11.79
N ASP A 17 -19.25 -0.33 -10.69
CA ASP A 17 -19.55 -0.94 -9.40
C ASP A 17 -21.04 -0.79 -9.04
N GLU A 18 -21.65 0.35 -9.33
CA GLU A 18 -23.07 0.62 -9.08
C GLU A 18 -23.98 -0.30 -9.91
N GLN A 19 -23.58 -0.67 -11.13
CA GLN A 19 -24.30 -1.66 -11.93
C GLN A 19 -24.20 -3.05 -11.28
N VAL A 20 -23.00 -3.43 -10.85
CA VAL A 20 -22.76 -4.71 -10.18
C VAL A 20 -23.54 -4.79 -8.88
N VAL A 21 -23.52 -3.74 -8.05
CA VAL A 21 -24.27 -3.67 -6.79
C VAL A 21 -25.78 -3.85 -7.03
N ARG A 22 -26.36 -3.14 -8.00
CA ARG A 22 -27.80 -3.28 -8.32
C ARG A 22 -28.18 -4.70 -8.69
N ARG A 23 -27.35 -5.40 -9.48
CA ARG A 23 -27.59 -6.80 -9.86
C ARG A 23 -27.43 -7.77 -8.70
N VAL A 24 -26.43 -7.56 -7.84
CA VAL A 24 -26.27 -8.34 -6.60
C VAL A 24 -27.51 -8.21 -5.72
N LEU A 25 -28.06 -6.99 -5.57
CA LEU A 25 -29.30 -6.74 -4.83
C LEU A 25 -30.54 -7.36 -5.50
N ALA A 26 -30.52 -7.54 -6.83
CA ALA A 26 -31.56 -8.24 -7.58
C ALA A 26 -31.45 -9.78 -7.50
N GLY A 27 -30.48 -10.33 -6.76
CA GLY A 27 -30.30 -11.76 -6.54
C GLY A 27 -29.17 -12.41 -7.34
N GLU A 28 -28.47 -11.66 -8.21
CA GLU A 28 -27.28 -12.13 -8.92
C GLU A 28 -26.03 -12.12 -8.01
N THR A 29 -26.11 -12.82 -6.88
CA THR A 29 -25.12 -12.75 -5.77
C THR A 29 -23.71 -13.15 -6.18
N ALA A 30 -23.56 -14.01 -7.19
CA ALA A 30 -22.27 -14.39 -7.77
C ALA A 30 -21.45 -13.19 -8.26
N LEU A 31 -22.10 -12.09 -8.66
CA LEU A 31 -21.42 -10.88 -9.12
C LEU A 31 -20.68 -10.13 -8.01
N TYR A 32 -20.96 -10.43 -6.74
CA TYR A 32 -20.22 -9.83 -5.63
C TYR A 32 -18.72 -10.17 -5.70
N GLU A 33 -18.37 -11.35 -6.24
CA GLU A 33 -16.99 -11.76 -6.48
C GLU A 33 -16.23 -10.74 -7.36
N LEU A 34 -16.91 -10.10 -8.32
CA LEU A 34 -16.28 -9.10 -9.17
C LEU A 34 -15.83 -7.88 -8.37
N LEU A 35 -16.67 -7.39 -7.44
CA LEU A 35 -16.32 -6.30 -6.53
C LEU A 35 -15.18 -6.71 -5.60
N MET A 36 -15.21 -7.93 -5.06
CA MET A 36 -14.13 -8.44 -4.22
C MET A 36 -12.81 -8.42 -4.98
N ARG A 37 -12.75 -9.04 -6.16
CA ARG A 37 -11.52 -9.09 -6.97
C ARG A 37 -10.99 -7.72 -7.36
N ARG A 38 -11.86 -6.74 -7.63
CA ARG A 38 -11.46 -5.35 -7.91
C ARG A 38 -10.78 -4.68 -6.72
N TYR A 39 -11.23 -4.98 -5.51
CA TYR A 39 -10.84 -4.24 -4.31
C TYR A 39 -9.94 -4.99 -3.33
N ASN A 40 -9.68 -6.28 -3.56
CA ASN A 40 -8.83 -7.11 -2.70
C ASN A 40 -7.47 -6.45 -2.41
N GLN A 41 -6.77 -5.98 -3.44
CA GLN A 41 -5.43 -5.39 -3.26
C GLN A 41 -5.48 -4.11 -2.41
N ARG A 42 -6.48 -3.25 -2.63
CA ARG A 42 -6.66 -2.02 -1.85
C ARG A 42 -6.93 -2.36 -0.38
N LEU A 43 -7.89 -3.23 -0.11
CA LEU A 43 -8.26 -3.58 1.27
C LEU A 43 -7.09 -4.26 1.99
N TYR A 44 -6.37 -5.16 1.30
CA TYR A 44 -5.17 -5.80 1.83
C TYR A 44 -4.11 -4.75 2.23
N ARG A 45 -3.75 -3.85 1.30
CA ARG A 45 -2.73 -2.82 1.57
C ARG A 45 -3.09 -1.94 2.76
N VAL A 46 -4.34 -1.49 2.83
CA VAL A 46 -4.82 -0.62 3.90
C VAL A 46 -4.85 -1.36 5.24
N ALA A 47 -5.40 -2.57 5.29
CA ALA A 47 -5.45 -3.37 6.51
C ALA A 47 -4.05 -3.77 6.99
N ARG A 48 -3.18 -4.21 6.08
CA ARG A 48 -1.79 -4.59 6.37
C ARG A 48 -0.95 -3.41 6.86
N ALA A 49 -1.19 -2.21 6.33
CA ALA A 49 -0.56 -1.01 6.85
C ALA A 49 -1.01 -0.72 8.28
N ILE A 50 -2.28 -0.93 8.63
CA ILE A 50 -2.78 -0.69 9.99
C ILE A 50 -2.24 -1.73 10.97
N LEU A 51 -2.49 -3.02 10.70
CA LEU A 51 -2.29 -4.14 11.63
C LEU A 51 -0.85 -4.66 11.66
N ARG A 52 -0.08 -4.39 10.61
CA ARG A 52 1.29 -4.89 10.44
C ARG A 52 1.42 -6.42 10.41
N ASN A 53 0.32 -7.15 10.22
CA ASN A 53 0.25 -8.61 10.16
C ASN A 53 -0.59 -9.03 8.94
N ASP A 54 -0.10 -10.00 8.16
CA ASP A 54 -0.78 -10.48 6.95
C ASP A 54 -2.06 -11.26 7.27
N ALA A 55 -2.00 -12.18 8.23
CA ALA A 55 -3.14 -13.01 8.61
C ALA A 55 -4.27 -12.14 9.19
N GLU A 56 -3.95 -11.19 10.06
CA GLU A 56 -4.96 -10.26 10.57
C GLU A 56 -5.52 -9.34 9.48
N ALA A 57 -4.70 -8.97 8.48
CA ALA A 57 -5.18 -8.19 7.35
C ALA A 57 -6.18 -8.98 6.50
N GLU A 58 -5.91 -10.26 6.23
CA GLU A 58 -6.83 -11.16 5.53
C GLU A 58 -8.14 -11.35 6.31
N ASP A 59 -8.07 -11.54 7.63
CA ASP A 59 -9.26 -11.64 8.50
C ASP A 59 -10.11 -10.36 8.44
N VAL A 60 -9.46 -9.18 8.50
CA VAL A 60 -10.17 -7.90 8.37
C VAL A 60 -10.80 -7.73 6.99
N MET A 61 -10.13 -8.18 5.92
CA MET A 61 -10.71 -8.15 4.58
C MET A 61 -11.99 -8.99 4.53
N GLN A 62 -11.95 -10.21 5.07
CA GLN A 62 -13.10 -11.09 5.14
C GLN A 62 -14.25 -10.43 5.92
N ASP A 63 -13.99 -9.96 7.14
CA ASP A 63 -14.98 -9.27 7.98
C ASP A 63 -15.59 -8.06 7.26
N ALA A 64 -14.75 -7.27 6.56
CA ALA A 64 -15.19 -6.10 5.82
C ALA A 64 -16.11 -6.47 4.64
N TYR A 65 -15.78 -7.51 3.88
CA TYR A 65 -16.65 -7.99 2.80
C TYR A 65 -17.97 -8.58 3.32
N VAL A 66 -17.94 -9.35 4.40
CA VAL A 66 -19.16 -9.88 5.02
C VAL A 66 -20.08 -8.74 5.46
N ARG A 67 -19.54 -7.74 6.17
CA ARG A 67 -20.32 -6.57 6.59
C ARG A 67 -20.80 -5.72 5.43
N ALA A 68 -19.96 -5.51 4.42
CA ALA A 68 -20.34 -4.80 3.21
C ALA A 68 -21.48 -5.52 2.48
N TYR A 69 -21.47 -6.85 2.41
CA TYR A 69 -22.56 -7.60 1.82
C TYR A 69 -23.86 -7.48 2.64
N GLN A 70 -23.78 -7.63 3.97
CA GLN A 70 -24.93 -7.50 4.87
C GLN A 70 -25.59 -6.12 4.82
N HIS A 71 -24.80 -5.07 4.62
CA HIS A 71 -25.28 -3.69 4.53
C HIS A 71 -25.39 -3.17 3.11
N LEU A 72 -25.25 -4.04 2.09
CA LEU A 72 -25.22 -3.62 0.69
C LEU A 72 -26.53 -2.94 0.26
N ALA A 73 -27.66 -3.40 0.79
CA ALA A 73 -28.97 -2.79 0.52
C ALA A 73 -29.09 -1.34 1.03
N ASN A 74 -28.28 -0.97 2.03
CA ASN A 74 -28.25 0.38 2.60
C ASN A 74 -27.24 1.29 1.87
N TYR A 75 -26.53 0.79 0.86
CA TYR A 75 -25.62 1.60 0.06
C TYR A 75 -26.42 2.46 -0.94
N GLU A 76 -26.55 3.75 -0.61
CA GLU A 76 -27.33 4.72 -1.39
C GLU A 76 -26.58 5.33 -2.58
N GLY A 77 -25.31 4.97 -2.81
CA GLY A 77 -24.51 5.54 -3.91
C GLY A 77 -24.09 7.01 -3.73
N ARG A 78 -24.19 7.56 -2.52
CA ARG A 78 -23.75 8.94 -2.21
C ARG A 78 -22.23 9.13 -2.31
N ALA A 79 -21.47 8.08 -2.02
CA ALA A 79 -20.03 8.00 -2.23
C ALA A 79 -19.74 6.80 -3.13
N LYS A 80 -18.57 6.78 -3.79
CA LYS A 80 -18.13 5.61 -4.57
C LYS A 80 -18.15 4.35 -3.71
N PHE A 81 -18.49 3.22 -4.31
CA PHE A 81 -18.51 1.93 -3.60
C PHE A 81 -17.15 1.62 -2.97
N SER A 82 -16.08 1.92 -3.69
CA SER A 82 -14.70 1.75 -3.22
C SER A 82 -14.40 2.55 -1.96
N THR A 83 -14.88 3.78 -1.85
CA THR A 83 -14.74 4.65 -0.66
C THR A 83 -15.52 4.09 0.51
N TRP A 84 -16.79 3.69 0.27
CA TRP A 84 -17.63 3.09 1.30
C TRP A 84 -17.06 1.78 1.86
N LEU A 85 -16.60 0.87 0.98
CA LEU A 85 -15.97 -0.39 1.36
C LEU A 85 -14.66 -0.17 2.12
N THR A 86 -13.81 0.76 1.65
CA THR A 86 -12.54 1.07 2.31
C THR A 86 -12.78 1.60 3.73
N ARG A 87 -13.83 2.41 3.94
CA ARG A 87 -14.20 2.89 5.28
C ARG A 87 -14.52 1.74 6.24
N ILE A 88 -15.28 0.73 5.78
CA ILE A 88 -15.59 -0.46 6.59
C ILE A 88 -14.30 -1.17 7.01
N ALA A 89 -13.41 -1.43 6.06
CA ALA A 89 -12.14 -2.13 6.31
C ALA A 89 -11.21 -1.34 7.25
N VAL A 90 -11.07 -0.03 7.05
CA VAL A 90 -10.26 0.86 7.90
C VAL A 90 -10.78 0.87 9.33
N HIS A 91 -12.10 1.00 9.52
CA HIS A 91 -12.68 1.04 10.86
C HIS A 91 -12.46 -0.28 11.61
N GLU A 92 -12.63 -1.41 10.92
CA GLU A 92 -12.41 -2.74 11.49
C GLU A 92 -10.92 -2.97 11.84
N ALA A 93 -10.01 -2.60 10.94
CA ALA A 93 -8.57 -2.67 11.19
C ALA A 93 -8.14 -1.81 12.38
N LEU A 94 -8.58 -0.54 12.44
CA LEU A 94 -8.25 0.37 13.54
C LEU A 94 -8.84 -0.11 14.87
N ALA A 95 -10.06 -0.67 14.86
CA ALA A 95 -10.68 -1.24 16.05
C ALA A 95 -9.90 -2.47 16.57
N ARG A 96 -9.34 -3.28 15.67
CA ARG A 96 -8.49 -4.43 16.03
C ARG A 96 -7.11 -3.99 16.53
N SER A 97 -6.44 -3.05 15.85
CA SER A 97 -5.18 -2.45 16.31
C SER A 97 -5.28 -1.90 17.76
N ARG A 98 -6.35 -1.14 18.05
CA ARG A 98 -6.61 -0.63 19.42
C ARG A 98 -6.91 -1.71 20.47
N ARG A 99 -7.36 -2.90 20.06
CA ARG A 99 -7.51 -4.05 20.97
C ARG A 99 -6.13 -4.65 21.24
N HIS A 100 -5.32 -4.92 20.22
CA HIS A 100 -3.97 -5.45 20.38
C HIS A 100 -3.07 -4.56 21.22
N SER A 101 -3.07 -3.23 21.01
CA SER A 101 -2.29 -2.30 21.84
C SER A 101 -2.68 -2.34 23.33
N ARG A 102 -3.94 -2.66 23.67
CA ARG A 102 -4.36 -2.82 25.07
C ARG A 102 -3.88 -4.14 25.70
N PHE A 103 -3.69 -5.18 24.90
CA PHE A 103 -3.23 -6.50 25.36
C PHE A 103 -1.70 -6.65 25.32
N GLN A 104 -1.01 -6.03 24.36
CA GLN A 104 0.46 -6.04 24.25
C GLN A 104 1.18 -5.21 25.32
N SER A 105 0.47 -4.36 26.07
CA SER A 105 0.99 -3.81 27.33
C SER A 105 1.32 -4.88 28.39
N LEU A 106 1.07 -6.17 28.11
CA LEU A 106 1.33 -7.30 29.00
C LEU A 106 2.31 -8.36 28.44
N ASP A 107 2.70 -8.33 27.17
CA ASP A 107 3.73 -9.25 26.64
C ASP A 107 4.38 -8.71 25.35
N ASN A 108 5.71 -8.75 25.31
CA ASN A 108 6.54 -8.17 24.25
C ASN A 108 6.54 -8.99 22.94
N GLU A 109 6.25 -8.25 21.86
CA GLU A 109 6.59 -8.39 20.44
C GLU A 109 7.16 -9.72 19.90
N GLU A 110 6.30 -10.49 19.21
CA GLU A 110 6.73 -11.45 18.18
C GLU A 110 6.75 -10.78 16.79
N GLU A 111 7.93 -10.77 16.17
CA GLU A 111 8.20 -10.19 14.86
C GLU A 111 7.70 -11.13 13.74
N SER A 112 6.52 -10.87 13.20
CA SER A 112 5.92 -11.66 12.11
C SER A 112 6.53 -11.30 10.75
N LYS A 113 7.29 -12.24 10.16
CA LYS A 113 7.80 -12.16 8.78
C LYS A 113 6.66 -12.41 7.78
N GLY A 114 6.08 -11.32 7.29
CA GLY A 114 5.03 -11.35 6.29
C GLY A 114 5.47 -11.85 4.91
N ARG A 115 4.59 -12.59 4.23
CA ARG A 115 4.77 -13.11 2.87
C ARG A 115 4.08 -12.14 1.93
N VAL A 116 4.84 -11.25 1.28
CA VAL A 116 4.32 -10.27 0.31
C VAL A 116 3.40 -10.96 -0.70
N MET A 117 2.11 -10.62 -0.68
CA MET A 117 1.14 -11.17 -1.61
C MET A 117 1.53 -10.74 -3.03
N ARG A 118 1.87 -11.72 -3.87
CA ARG A 118 2.30 -11.50 -5.26
C ARG A 118 1.19 -10.79 -6.02
N SER A 119 1.35 -9.48 -6.25
CA SER A 119 0.68 -8.83 -7.38
C SER A 119 1.10 -9.58 -8.64
N LEU A 120 0.14 -9.96 -9.49
CA LEU A 120 0.41 -10.58 -10.79
C LEU A 120 1.37 -9.67 -11.55
N ALA A 121 2.66 -10.06 -11.56
CA ALA A 121 3.68 -9.34 -12.28
C ALA A 121 3.32 -9.46 -13.76
N SER A 122 3.23 -8.30 -14.43
CA SER A 122 3.10 -8.21 -15.88
C SER A 122 4.12 -9.13 -16.54
N ALA A 123 3.65 -10.11 -17.30
CA ALA A 123 4.50 -10.91 -18.17
C ALA A 123 5.22 -9.96 -19.14
N GLY A 124 6.51 -9.70 -18.93
CA GLY A 124 7.30 -8.81 -19.78
C GLY A 124 8.46 -8.03 -19.13
N ARG A 125 8.68 -8.11 -17.81
CA ARG A 125 9.80 -7.41 -17.14
C ARG A 125 11.06 -8.28 -17.04
N ASN A 126 12.24 -7.66 -17.22
CA ASN A 126 13.54 -8.32 -17.02
C ASN A 126 13.66 -8.80 -15.55
N PRO A 127 14.15 -10.04 -15.28
CA PRO A 127 14.39 -10.54 -13.92
C PRO A 127 15.15 -9.58 -12.99
N GLU A 128 16.11 -8.82 -13.54
CA GLU A 128 16.92 -7.86 -12.77
C GLU A 128 16.10 -6.63 -12.34
N GLU A 129 15.31 -6.06 -13.25
CA GLU A 129 14.39 -4.95 -12.95
C GLU A 129 13.33 -5.36 -11.92
N ALA A 130 12.79 -6.58 -12.04
CA ALA A 130 11.81 -7.11 -11.09
C ALA A 130 12.41 -7.38 -9.70
N ALA A 131 13.71 -7.68 -9.62
CA ALA A 131 14.42 -7.82 -8.35
C ALA A 131 14.65 -6.45 -7.71
N TYR A 132 15.12 -5.47 -8.48
CA TYR A 132 15.33 -4.10 -8.04
C TYR A 132 14.03 -3.45 -7.53
N ASP A 133 12.94 -3.56 -8.30
CA ASP A 133 11.63 -3.04 -7.89
C ASP A 133 11.14 -3.67 -6.57
N ARG A 134 11.45 -4.95 -6.34
CA ARG A 134 11.08 -5.67 -5.11
C ARG A 134 11.89 -5.18 -3.93
N GLU A 135 13.18 -4.97 -4.10
CA GLU A 135 14.05 -4.44 -3.04
C GLU A 135 13.65 -3.02 -2.67
N LEU A 136 13.47 -2.14 -3.66
CA LEU A 136 13.00 -0.78 -3.45
C LEU A 136 11.61 -0.76 -2.81
N GLY A 137 10.71 -1.65 -3.26
CA GLY A 137 9.40 -1.85 -2.66
C GLY A 137 9.47 -2.23 -1.18
N GLY A 138 10.37 -3.14 -0.80
CA GLY A 138 10.59 -3.53 0.59
C GLY A 138 11.14 -2.38 1.47
N VAL A 139 12.06 -1.57 0.93
CA VAL A 139 12.56 -0.37 1.63
C VAL A 139 11.44 0.63 1.88
N LEU A 140 10.60 0.89 0.87
CA LEU A 140 9.45 1.78 0.99
C LEU A 140 8.42 1.24 1.99
N GLU A 141 8.09 -0.05 1.92
CA GLU A 141 7.18 -0.70 2.85
C GLU A 141 7.65 -0.53 4.30
N GLN A 142 8.91 -0.83 4.59
CA GLN A 142 9.47 -0.63 5.92
C GLN A 142 9.42 0.83 6.37
N ALA A 143 9.74 1.78 5.49
CA ALA A 143 9.68 3.20 5.81
C ALA A 143 8.24 3.65 6.13
N ILE A 144 7.25 3.15 5.39
CA ILE A 144 5.82 3.40 5.64
C ILE A 144 5.42 2.80 6.98
N LEU A 145 5.80 1.56 7.28
CA LEU A 145 5.46 0.89 8.53
C LEU A 145 6.04 1.61 9.76
N LYS A 146 7.19 2.29 9.65
CA LYS A 146 7.77 3.09 10.74
C LYS A 146 7.00 4.38 11.08
N LEU A 147 6.14 4.87 10.18
CA LEU A 147 5.33 6.06 10.48
C LEU A 147 4.38 5.82 11.67
N PRO A 148 4.04 6.85 12.46
CA PRO A 148 2.93 6.78 13.40
C PRO A 148 1.64 6.33 12.69
N GLU A 149 0.81 5.50 13.34
CA GLU A 149 -0.40 4.91 12.73
C GLU A 149 -1.28 5.97 12.07
N ASP A 150 -1.60 7.04 12.78
CA ASP A 150 -2.40 8.18 12.31
C ASP A 150 -1.88 8.82 11.02
N HIS A 151 -0.56 8.87 10.82
CA HIS A 151 0.08 9.39 9.62
C HIS A 151 0.13 8.35 8.51
N ARG A 152 0.43 7.10 8.88
CA ARG A 152 0.52 5.96 7.98
C ARG A 152 -0.79 5.71 7.26
N VAL A 153 -1.91 5.68 7.99
CA VAL A 153 -3.23 5.44 7.39
C VAL A 153 -3.60 6.54 6.42
N VAL A 154 -3.38 7.82 6.78
CA VAL A 154 -3.63 8.95 5.87
C VAL A 154 -2.78 8.85 4.61
N PHE A 155 -1.50 8.50 4.74
CA PHE A 155 -0.61 8.31 3.59
C PHE A 155 -1.09 7.18 2.67
N MET A 156 -1.49 6.04 3.24
CA MET A 156 -2.02 4.92 2.45
C MET A 156 -3.28 5.31 1.67
N LEU A 157 -4.23 5.98 2.31
CA LEU A 157 -5.48 6.36 1.63
C LEU A 157 -5.24 7.43 0.54
N ARG A 158 -4.36 8.42 0.78
CA ARG A 158 -4.15 9.54 -0.14
C ARG A 158 -3.14 9.25 -1.26
N ASP A 159 -1.95 8.76 -0.90
CA ASP A 159 -0.83 8.66 -1.85
C ASP A 159 -0.73 7.27 -2.48
N VAL A 160 -1.17 6.20 -1.79
CA VAL A 160 -1.13 4.83 -2.33
C VAL A 160 -2.45 4.45 -3.01
N GLU A 161 -3.58 4.73 -2.37
CA GLU A 161 -4.90 4.36 -2.87
C GLU A 161 -5.59 5.47 -3.67
N GLY A 162 -5.06 6.70 -3.65
CA GLY A 162 -5.54 7.81 -4.47
C GLY A 162 -6.91 8.36 -4.08
N MET A 163 -7.40 8.08 -2.87
CA MET A 163 -8.65 8.67 -2.35
C MET A 163 -8.50 10.17 -2.22
N SER A 164 -9.58 10.95 -2.38
CA SER A 164 -9.54 12.41 -2.21
C SER A 164 -9.33 12.82 -0.73
N THR A 165 -9.06 14.11 -0.49
CA THR A 165 -8.97 14.63 0.88
C THR A 165 -10.29 14.46 1.63
N ASP A 166 -11.41 14.73 0.96
CA ASP A 166 -12.75 14.66 1.55
C ASP A 166 -13.17 13.20 1.80
N GLU A 167 -12.91 12.31 0.85
CA GLU A 167 -13.14 10.87 1.02
C GLU A 167 -12.31 10.31 2.19
N THR A 168 -11.06 10.76 2.34
CA THR A 168 -10.20 10.36 3.45
C THR A 168 -10.68 10.93 4.78
N ALA A 169 -11.15 12.19 4.79
CA ALA A 169 -11.71 12.85 5.95
C ALA A 169 -12.95 12.12 6.46
N GLU A 170 -13.88 11.79 5.57
CA GLU A 170 -15.07 10.99 5.87
C GLU A 170 -14.71 9.57 6.33
N CYS A 171 -13.73 8.94 5.68
CA CYS A 171 -13.28 7.59 6.01
C CYS A 171 -12.71 7.52 7.42
N LEU A 172 -11.91 8.51 7.82
CA LEU A 172 -11.21 8.53 9.12
C LEU A 172 -11.94 9.33 10.21
N ASN A 173 -13.10 9.91 9.89
CA ASN A 173 -13.82 10.85 10.77
C ASN A 173 -12.92 12.00 11.26
N LEU A 174 -12.24 12.65 10.31
CA LEU A 174 -11.33 13.78 10.52
C LEU A 174 -11.82 15.01 9.74
N SER A 175 -11.30 16.20 10.08
CA SER A 175 -11.46 17.36 9.19
C SER A 175 -10.52 17.27 7.98
N PRO A 176 -10.89 17.84 6.81
CA PRO A 176 -10.00 17.95 5.66
C PRO A 176 -8.64 18.59 5.98
N GLU A 177 -8.62 19.58 6.88
CA GLU A 177 -7.41 20.24 7.37
C GLU A 177 -6.49 19.26 8.12
N ASN A 178 -7.06 18.43 8.99
CA ASN A 178 -6.30 17.43 9.74
C ASN A 178 -5.71 16.38 8.79
N VAL A 179 -6.46 15.95 7.77
CA VAL A 179 -5.95 15.07 6.71
C VAL A 179 -4.73 15.68 6.01
N LYS A 180 -4.81 16.96 5.61
CA LYS A 180 -3.69 17.67 4.96
C LYS A 180 -2.45 17.74 5.86
N VAL A 181 -2.63 18.08 7.14
CA VAL A 181 -1.53 18.17 8.12
C VAL A 181 -0.90 16.79 8.33
N ARG A 182 -1.70 15.75 8.58
CA ARG A 182 -1.20 14.37 8.76
C ARG A 182 -0.46 13.87 7.52
N LEU A 183 -0.98 14.14 6.33
CA LEU A 183 -0.33 13.76 5.07
C LEU A 183 1.03 14.45 4.91
N HIS A 184 1.09 15.76 5.19
CA HIS A 184 2.35 16.50 5.14
C HIS A 184 3.38 15.92 6.13
N ARG A 185 2.95 15.59 7.36
CA ARG A 185 3.83 14.95 8.36
C ARG A 185 4.27 13.55 7.95
N ALA A 186 3.38 12.76 7.33
CA ALA A 186 3.71 11.44 6.81
C ALA A 186 4.81 11.51 5.73
N ARG A 187 4.63 12.39 4.73
CA ARG A 187 5.62 12.62 3.67
C ARG A 187 6.96 13.10 4.21
N ALA A 188 6.95 14.02 5.18
CA ALA A 188 8.16 14.49 5.83
C ALA A 188 8.89 13.37 6.60
N GLY A 189 8.14 12.50 7.29
CA GLY A 189 8.68 11.32 7.97
C GLY A 189 9.32 10.34 7.01
N LEU A 190 8.64 10.01 5.91
CA LEU A 190 9.17 9.13 4.86
C LEU A 190 10.44 9.69 4.24
N ARG A 191 10.43 10.96 3.84
CA ARG A 191 11.62 11.61 3.28
C ARG A 191 12.80 11.57 4.23
N LYS A 192 12.56 11.76 5.54
CA LYS A 192 13.61 11.68 6.55
C LYS A 192 14.18 10.27 6.69
N ASP A 193 13.34 9.23 6.79
CA ASP A 193 13.80 7.83 6.90
C ASP A 193 14.55 7.39 5.63
N LEU A 194 14.00 7.69 4.45
CA LEU A 194 14.63 7.35 3.17
C LEU A 194 15.95 8.10 2.96
N TYR A 195 16.02 9.39 3.31
CA TYR A 195 17.28 10.15 3.23
C TYR A 195 18.34 9.58 4.17
N ALA A 196 17.96 9.19 5.40
CA ALA A 196 18.88 8.55 6.33
C ALA A 196 19.43 7.21 5.80
N ARG A 197 18.56 6.39 5.17
CA ARG A 197 18.97 5.13 4.54
C ARG A 197 19.89 5.37 3.33
N ALA A 198 19.52 6.32 2.46
CA ALA A 198 20.31 6.67 1.29
C ALA A 198 21.66 7.31 1.66
N GLY A 199 21.72 8.08 2.76
CA GLY A 199 22.96 8.67 3.26
C GLY A 199 24.05 7.65 3.59
N ALA A 200 23.66 6.45 4.06
CA ALA A 200 24.61 5.34 4.26
C ALA A 200 25.23 4.84 2.94
N THR A 201 24.48 4.91 1.85
CA THR A 201 24.91 4.52 0.49
C THR A 201 25.53 5.69 -0.30
N ALA A 202 25.26 6.94 0.09
CA ALA A 202 25.73 8.14 -0.59
C ALA A 202 27.26 8.24 -0.63
N ALA A 203 27.93 7.74 0.41
CA ALA A 203 29.39 7.64 0.45
C ALA A 203 29.96 6.76 -0.69
N GLN A 204 29.17 5.82 -1.20
CA GLN A 204 29.56 4.89 -2.27
C GLN A 204 29.14 5.39 -3.68
N SER A 205 28.32 6.44 -3.76
CA SER A 205 27.68 6.86 -5.03
C SER A 205 28.61 7.55 -6.02
N PHE A 206 29.78 8.01 -5.55
CA PHE A 206 30.83 8.63 -6.37
C PHE A 206 32.21 8.03 -6.07
N GLU A 207 32.28 6.71 -5.86
CA GLU A 207 33.58 6.06 -5.66
C GLU A 207 34.51 6.26 -6.86
N LEU A 208 35.67 6.86 -6.61
CA LEU A 208 36.74 6.94 -7.60
C LEU A 208 37.50 5.60 -7.61
N HIS A 209 37.15 4.72 -8.55
CA HIS A 209 37.84 3.44 -8.70
C HIS A 209 39.35 3.62 -8.93
N ALA A 210 40.18 2.77 -8.32
CA ALA A 210 41.64 2.86 -8.33
C ALA A 210 42.26 3.04 -9.74
N VAL A 211 41.68 2.40 -10.76
CA VAL A 211 42.11 2.54 -12.17
C VAL A 211 42.01 3.98 -12.68
N ARG A 212 41.05 4.78 -12.18
CA ARG A 212 40.93 6.21 -12.48
C ARG A 212 41.98 7.02 -11.71
N CYS A 213 42.32 6.64 -10.48
CA CYS A 213 43.42 7.25 -9.73
C CYS A 213 44.75 7.06 -10.44
N ASP A 214 45.07 5.84 -10.89
CA ASP A 214 46.33 5.54 -11.59
C ASP A 214 46.46 6.36 -12.88
N ARG A 215 45.36 6.52 -13.63
CA ARG A 215 45.35 7.36 -14.83
C ARG A 215 45.60 8.83 -14.51
N VAL A 216 45.00 9.35 -13.45
CA VAL A 216 45.21 10.75 -13.02
C VAL A 216 46.65 10.94 -12.56
N VAL A 217 47.18 10.04 -11.73
CA VAL A 217 48.58 10.08 -11.25
C VAL A 217 49.55 10.05 -12.42
N ASN A 218 49.37 9.12 -13.37
CA ASN A 218 50.22 9.02 -14.55
C ASN A 218 50.14 10.26 -15.45
N SER A 219 48.96 10.86 -15.58
CA SER A 219 48.78 12.11 -16.35
C SER A 219 49.52 13.29 -15.69
N VAL A 220 49.41 13.42 -14.37
CA VAL A 220 50.10 14.47 -13.59
C VAL A 220 51.62 14.28 -13.64
N PHE A 221 52.10 13.04 -13.47
CA PHE A 221 53.55 12.76 -13.54
C PHE A 221 54.13 13.03 -14.92
N LYS A 222 53.34 12.80 -15.99
CA LYS A 222 53.72 13.15 -17.36
C LYS A 222 53.83 14.67 -17.55
N GLU A 223 52.86 15.44 -17.06
CA GLU A 223 52.90 16.92 -17.15
C GLU A 223 54.05 17.53 -16.34
N LEU A 224 54.37 16.95 -15.18
CA LEU A 224 55.47 17.41 -14.32
C LEU A 224 56.86 16.95 -14.79
N GLY A 225 56.95 16.14 -15.86
CA GLY A 225 58.22 15.61 -16.36
C GLY A 225 58.91 14.63 -15.40
N LEU A 226 58.15 14.01 -14.49
CA LEU A 226 58.64 13.08 -13.47
C LEU A 226 58.60 11.61 -13.92
N GLN A 227 58.32 11.36 -15.21
CA GLN A 227 58.42 10.04 -15.81
C GLN A 227 59.86 9.79 -16.22
N GLY A 228 60.57 8.96 -15.44
CA GLY A 228 61.89 8.42 -15.78
C GLY A 228 61.85 7.39 -16.90
#